data_AF-A0AA88MQS2-F1
#
_entry.id   AF-A0AA88MQS2-F1
#
_cell.length_a   1.000
_cell.length_b   1.000
_cell.length_c   1.000
_cell.angle_alpha   90.00
_cell.angle_beta   90.00
_cell.angle_gamma   90.00
#
_symmetry.space_group_name_H-M   'P 1'
#
loop_
_entity.id
_entity.type
_entity.pdbx_description
1 polymer ?
#
loop_
_entity_poly.entity_id
_entity_poly.type
_entity_poly.pdbx_seq_one_letter_code
_entity_poly.pdbx_strand_id
1 'polypeptide(L)'
;MSIHPLANPKGTKKLCELCQKPAHLQCTKCRVTFYCDVTHQQEDWNSIHEKVCELLIFIRTPVPFSCFQAERDIHQIQTLKRLEYIKDLSHGTAKSWVSEGKYREAMPAAQLSLRCAIDIYGSDAVELVPAYLLLAEASIGLGSLIQAESCLSKVEWMVMKSPGCNRTVLLHLLHRTLGRLYSAKGDYNSALLHFANDVYYASEEFGLDSVVTAGGYFLMANIFMKQEKTDITISLYSEVASTWHAHLSNLMECCSQEEHKGKQYFDEAERAEVNRMLCVMFEAQEQDVDAQPDYQTTPSHSLGQKALLSHCLAMLWFLCNDHEKALDFGRMAEDFIEEYEPNSLADSIQSLIQQAETHLNP
;
A
#
# COMPACT_ATOMS: atom_id res chain seq x y z
N MET A 1 -17.46 -24.38 -14.30
CA MET A 1 -17.80 -25.32 -15.39
C MET A 1 -16.50 -25.95 -15.90
N SER A 2 -16.43 -27.28 -16.04
CA SER A 2 -15.22 -27.92 -16.57
C SER A 2 -15.15 -27.76 -18.08
N ILE A 3 -13.94 -27.53 -18.59
CA ILE A 3 -13.64 -27.43 -20.03
C ILE A 3 -12.48 -28.36 -20.37
N HIS A 4 -12.54 -28.95 -21.57
CA HIS A 4 -11.47 -29.80 -22.07
C HIS A 4 -10.61 -29.01 -23.06
N PRO A 5 -9.30 -28.78 -22.78
CA PRO A 5 -8.42 -28.00 -23.67
C PRO A 5 -8.37 -28.51 -25.12
N LEU A 6 -8.55 -29.83 -25.31
CA LEU A 6 -8.56 -30.49 -26.62
C LEU A 6 -9.84 -30.24 -27.43
N ALA A 7 -10.92 -29.80 -26.78
CA ALA A 7 -12.18 -29.47 -27.42
C ALA A 7 -12.23 -28.01 -27.93
N ASN A 8 -11.14 -27.24 -27.73
CA ASN A 8 -11.09 -25.85 -28.19
C ASN A 8 -10.98 -25.78 -29.72
N PRO A 9 -11.57 -24.75 -30.35
CA PRO A 9 -11.37 -24.47 -31.76
C PRO A 9 -9.89 -24.40 -32.13
N LYS A 10 -9.54 -24.86 -33.33
CA LYS A 10 -8.14 -24.92 -33.80
C LYS A 10 -7.51 -23.54 -33.72
N GLY A 11 -6.40 -23.43 -32.98
CA GLY A 11 -5.67 -22.17 -32.76
C GLY A 11 -6.08 -21.37 -31.53
N THR A 12 -7.15 -21.74 -30.82
CA THR A 12 -7.58 -21.07 -29.58
C THR A 12 -7.05 -21.80 -28.35
N LYS A 13 -6.12 -21.18 -27.62
CA LYS A 13 -5.72 -21.66 -26.29
C LYS A 13 -6.46 -20.88 -25.22
N LYS A 14 -7.21 -21.58 -24.37
CA LYS A 14 -7.77 -21.00 -23.15
C LYS A 14 -6.74 -21.17 -22.04
N LEU A 15 -6.23 -20.05 -21.53
CA LEU A 15 -5.17 -20.01 -20.52
C LEU A 15 -5.74 -19.55 -19.19
N CYS A 16 -5.12 -19.98 -18.10
CA CYS A 16 -5.47 -19.58 -16.76
C CYS A 16 -5.20 -18.09 -16.55
N GLU A 17 -6.17 -17.40 -15.95
CA GLU A 17 -6.11 -15.98 -15.64
C GLU A 17 -4.84 -15.58 -14.86
N LEU A 18 -4.41 -16.43 -13.91
CA LEU A 18 -3.32 -16.14 -12.98
C LEU A 18 -1.95 -16.62 -13.44
N CYS A 19 -1.85 -17.85 -13.98
CA CYS A 19 -0.57 -18.50 -14.25
C CYS A 19 -0.27 -18.74 -15.74
N GLN A 20 -1.21 -18.40 -16.63
CA GLN A 20 -1.09 -18.59 -18.08
C GLN A 20 -0.89 -20.05 -18.55
N LYS A 21 -1.03 -21.06 -17.67
CA LYS A 21 -1.07 -22.48 -18.03
C LYS A 21 -2.41 -22.85 -18.70
N PRO A 22 -2.51 -23.97 -19.43
CA PRO A 22 -3.78 -24.41 -20.01
C PRO A 22 -4.91 -24.49 -18.98
N ALA A 23 -6.09 -23.97 -19.34
CA ALA A 23 -7.24 -23.93 -18.44
C ALA A 23 -8.14 -25.16 -18.58
N HIS A 24 -8.65 -25.64 -17.44
CA HIS A 24 -9.56 -26.78 -17.32
C HIS A 24 -10.92 -26.38 -16.71
N LEU A 25 -11.03 -25.15 -16.22
CA LEU A 25 -12.23 -24.58 -15.63
C LEU A 25 -12.57 -23.24 -16.31
N GLN A 26 -13.86 -22.95 -16.33
CA GLN A 26 -14.44 -21.71 -16.82
C GLN A 26 -15.40 -21.17 -15.76
N CYS A 27 -15.32 -19.86 -15.51
CA CYS A 27 -16.24 -19.16 -14.61
C CYS A 27 -17.68 -19.32 -15.12
N THR A 28 -18.59 -19.72 -14.23
CA THR A 28 -20.00 -19.99 -14.58
C THR A 28 -20.81 -18.72 -14.81
N LYS A 29 -20.43 -17.62 -14.16
CA LYS A 29 -21.08 -16.30 -14.26
C LYS A 29 -20.67 -15.60 -15.57
N CYS A 30 -19.41 -15.18 -15.69
CA CYS A 30 -18.97 -14.39 -16.85
C CYS A 30 -18.70 -15.23 -18.11
N ARG A 31 -18.36 -16.51 -17.97
CA ARG A 31 -17.97 -17.41 -19.07
C ARG A 31 -16.80 -16.93 -19.94
N VAL A 32 -16.14 -15.83 -19.59
CA VAL A 32 -15.00 -15.26 -20.33
C VAL A 32 -13.66 -15.41 -19.62
N THR A 33 -13.66 -15.96 -18.41
CA THR A 33 -12.46 -16.17 -17.59
C THR A 33 -12.26 -17.67 -17.31
N PHE A 34 -11.01 -18.10 -17.35
CA PHE A 34 -10.62 -19.50 -17.35
C PHE A 34 -9.51 -19.76 -16.32
N TYR A 35 -9.49 -20.96 -15.74
CA TYR A 35 -8.56 -21.37 -14.68
C TYR A 35 -8.01 -22.77 -14.92
N CYS A 36 -6.78 -23.06 -14.47
CA CYS A 36 -6.22 -24.41 -14.54
C CYS A 36 -6.81 -25.34 -13.48
N ASP A 37 -7.17 -24.81 -12.31
CA ASP A 37 -7.69 -25.56 -11.17
C ASP A 37 -8.63 -24.71 -10.31
N VAL A 38 -9.26 -25.36 -9.31
CA VAL A 38 -10.20 -24.72 -8.39
C VAL A 38 -9.48 -23.74 -7.47
N THR A 39 -8.21 -23.98 -7.16
CA THR A 39 -7.40 -23.11 -6.30
C THR A 39 -7.20 -21.73 -6.92
N HIS A 40 -6.77 -21.65 -8.18
CA HIS A 40 -6.63 -20.37 -8.89
C HIS A 40 -7.97 -19.68 -9.12
N GLN A 41 -9.05 -20.45 -9.32
CA GLN A 41 -10.39 -19.85 -9.38
C GLN A 41 -10.77 -19.19 -8.05
N GLN A 42 -10.48 -19.84 -6.92
CA GLN A 42 -10.80 -19.30 -5.60
C GLN A 42 -9.90 -18.12 -5.23
N GLU A 43 -8.60 -18.18 -5.54
CA GLU A 43 -7.67 -17.06 -5.32
C GLU A 43 -8.10 -15.82 -6.12
N ASP A 44 -8.45 -15.97 -7.40
CA ASP A 44 -8.98 -14.87 -8.21
C ASP A 44 -10.32 -14.34 -7.64
N TRP A 45 -11.22 -15.25 -7.22
CA TRP A 45 -12.51 -14.90 -6.62
C TRP A 45 -12.37 -14.06 -5.35
N ASN A 46 -11.54 -14.52 -4.41
CA ASN A 46 -11.30 -13.84 -3.13
C ASN A 46 -10.57 -12.50 -3.32
N SER A 47 -9.77 -12.37 -4.38
CA SER A 47 -9.00 -11.17 -4.66
C SER A 47 -9.85 -10.07 -5.32
N ILE A 48 -10.35 -10.32 -6.54
CA ILE A 48 -10.98 -9.27 -7.36
C ILE A 48 -12.11 -9.77 -8.25
N HIS A 49 -12.12 -11.04 -8.63
CA HIS A 49 -13.00 -11.54 -9.68
C HIS A 49 -14.47 -11.32 -9.36
N GLU A 50 -14.88 -11.45 -8.09
CA GLU A 50 -16.25 -11.17 -7.66
C GLU A 50 -16.71 -9.77 -8.09
N LYS A 51 -15.84 -8.77 -7.95
CA LYS A 51 -16.13 -7.36 -8.27
C LYS A 51 -16.11 -7.07 -9.77
N VAL A 52 -15.29 -7.77 -10.55
CA VAL A 52 -15.08 -7.49 -11.98
C VAL A 52 -15.78 -8.47 -12.92
N CYS A 53 -16.37 -9.55 -12.40
CA CYS A 53 -16.89 -10.68 -13.17
C CYS A 53 -17.76 -10.25 -14.35
N GLU A 54 -18.76 -9.42 -14.09
CA GLU A 54 -19.72 -8.95 -15.10
C GLU A 54 -19.10 -7.94 -16.07
N LEU A 55 -18.21 -7.09 -15.58
CA LEU A 55 -17.53 -6.08 -16.37
C LEU A 55 -16.61 -6.71 -17.44
N LEU A 56 -15.97 -7.82 -17.10
CA LEU A 56 -15.11 -8.57 -18.02
C LEU A 56 -15.88 -9.11 -19.23
N ILE A 57 -17.19 -9.35 -19.12
CA ILE A 57 -18.02 -9.84 -20.24
C ILE A 57 -17.98 -8.83 -21.39
N PHE A 58 -18.15 -7.54 -21.09
CA PHE A 58 -18.21 -6.49 -22.11
C PHE A 58 -16.87 -6.20 -22.77
N ILE A 59 -15.76 -6.60 -22.16
CA ILE A 59 -14.41 -6.38 -22.69
C ILE A 59 -13.94 -7.59 -23.50
N ARG A 60 -14.23 -8.80 -23.03
CA ARG A 60 -13.71 -10.04 -23.61
C ARG A 60 -14.63 -10.69 -24.63
N THR A 61 -15.89 -10.26 -24.71
CA THR A 61 -16.83 -10.76 -25.73
C THR A 61 -16.52 -10.13 -27.08
N PRO A 62 -16.41 -10.93 -28.16
CA PRO A 62 -16.19 -10.38 -29.50
C PRO A 62 -17.30 -9.41 -29.88
N VAL A 63 -16.92 -8.22 -30.33
CA VAL A 63 -17.87 -7.21 -30.78
C VAL A 63 -18.57 -7.71 -32.04
N PRO A 64 -19.91 -7.60 -32.14
CA PRO A 64 -20.61 -7.83 -33.40
C PRO A 64 -20.03 -6.93 -34.49
N PHE A 65 -19.94 -7.45 -35.71
CA PHE A 65 -19.48 -6.65 -36.84
C PHE A 65 -20.41 -5.44 -37.05
N SER A 66 -19.84 -4.23 -37.03
CA SER A 66 -20.53 -3.01 -37.45
C SER A 66 -19.87 -2.43 -38.70
N CYS A 67 -20.68 -2.07 -39.68
CA CYS A 67 -20.27 -1.39 -40.90
C CYS A 67 -19.92 0.09 -40.65
N PHE A 68 -20.50 0.73 -39.62
CA PHE A 68 -20.39 2.17 -39.40
C PHE A 68 -19.20 2.54 -38.51
N GLN A 69 -18.42 3.53 -38.95
CA GLN A 69 -17.25 3.99 -38.17
C GLN A 69 -17.65 4.56 -36.80
N ALA A 70 -18.71 5.37 -36.74
CA ALA A 70 -19.17 5.99 -35.50
C ALA A 70 -19.55 4.96 -34.42
N GLU A 71 -20.19 3.85 -34.80
CA GLU A 71 -20.54 2.78 -33.85
C GLU A 71 -19.28 2.07 -33.32
N ARG A 72 -18.27 1.87 -34.18
CA ARG A 72 -16.97 1.30 -33.77
C ARG A 72 -16.24 2.24 -32.80
N ASP A 73 -16.24 3.54 -33.08
CA ASP A 73 -15.59 4.54 -32.22
C ASP A 73 -16.27 4.62 -30.85
N ILE A 74 -17.61 4.63 -30.80
CA ILE A 74 -18.38 4.62 -29.54
C ILE A 74 -18.04 3.35 -28.74
N HIS A 75 -18.00 2.18 -29.40
CA HIS A 75 -17.66 0.93 -28.74
C HIS A 75 -16.23 0.95 -28.18
N GLN A 76 -15.27 1.48 -28.94
CA GLN A 76 -13.88 1.61 -28.51
C GLN A 76 -13.77 2.51 -27.27
N ILE A 77 -14.42 3.67 -27.28
CA ILE A 77 -14.44 4.59 -26.14
C ILE A 77 -15.07 3.92 -24.91
N GLN A 78 -16.18 3.20 -25.07
CA GLN A 78 -16.81 2.48 -23.95
C GLN A 78 -15.91 1.37 -23.40
N THR A 79 -15.20 0.66 -24.27
CA THR A 79 -14.26 -0.40 -23.88
C THR A 79 -13.10 0.18 -23.09
N LEU A 80 -12.51 1.29 -23.57
CA LEU A 80 -11.45 2.01 -22.87
C LEU A 80 -11.89 2.47 -21.48
N LYS A 81 -13.06 3.11 -21.37
CA LYS A 81 -13.60 3.53 -20.06
C LYS A 81 -13.80 2.36 -19.09
N ARG A 82 -14.26 1.21 -19.58
CA ARG A 82 -14.40 0.00 -18.74
C ARG A 82 -13.05 -0.57 -18.34
N LEU A 83 -12.07 -0.57 -19.24
CA LEU A 83 -10.70 -0.99 -18.94
C LEU A 83 -10.05 -0.08 -17.89
N GLU A 84 -10.20 1.24 -18.03
CA GLU A 84 -9.71 2.22 -17.05
C GLU A 84 -10.34 1.97 -15.68
N TYR A 85 -11.67 1.80 -15.62
CA TYR A 85 -12.37 1.49 -14.38
C TYR A 85 -11.87 0.19 -13.72
N ILE A 86 -11.73 -0.90 -14.49
CA ILE A 86 -11.21 -2.17 -13.96
C ILE A 86 -9.75 -2.02 -13.52
N LYS A 87 -8.94 -1.28 -14.27
CA LYS A 87 -7.53 -1.02 -13.95
C LYS A 87 -7.43 -0.32 -12.58
N ASP A 88 -8.20 0.75 -12.37
CA ASP A 88 -8.20 1.52 -11.12
C ASP A 88 -8.76 0.70 -9.95
N LEU A 89 -9.88 0.00 -10.14
CA LEU A 89 -10.48 -0.87 -9.11
C LEU A 89 -9.53 -2.00 -8.69
N SER A 90 -8.87 -2.63 -9.67
CA SER A 90 -7.91 -3.71 -9.42
C SER A 90 -6.65 -3.18 -8.76
N HIS A 91 -6.17 -1.99 -9.16
CA HIS A 91 -5.03 -1.32 -8.53
C HIS A 91 -5.31 -1.01 -7.06
N GLY A 92 -6.44 -0.37 -6.76
CA GLY A 92 -6.83 -0.03 -5.39
C GLY A 92 -7.03 -1.27 -4.51
N THR A 93 -7.67 -2.32 -5.05
CA THR A 93 -7.85 -3.59 -4.33
C THR A 93 -6.52 -4.26 -4.03
N ALA A 94 -5.59 -4.30 -5.00
CA ALA A 94 -4.26 -4.84 -4.76
C ALA A 94 -3.47 -4.00 -3.74
N LYS A 95 -3.53 -2.67 -3.81
CA LYS A 95 -2.89 -1.76 -2.84
C LYS A 95 -3.40 -2.00 -1.43
N SER A 96 -4.71 -2.19 -1.25
CA SER A 96 -5.33 -2.53 0.04
C SER A 96 -4.90 -3.89 0.58
N TRP A 97 -4.73 -4.91 -0.27
CA TRP A 97 -4.22 -6.21 0.17
C TRP A 97 -2.73 -6.20 0.51
N VAL A 98 -1.89 -5.56 -0.33
CA VAL A 98 -0.44 -5.38 -0.07
C VAL A 98 -0.23 -4.61 1.21
N SER A 99 -0.97 -3.50 1.31
CA SER A 99 -1.64 -2.99 2.48
C SER A 99 -1.53 -3.91 3.69
N GLU A 100 -2.59 -4.64 3.95
CA GLU A 100 -2.78 -5.59 5.07
C GLU A 100 -1.75 -6.73 5.20
N GLY A 101 -0.73 -6.82 4.34
CA GLY A 101 0.23 -7.93 4.33
C GLY A 101 -0.35 -9.22 3.72
N LYS A 102 -1.53 -9.14 3.09
CA LYS A 102 -2.22 -10.25 2.44
C LYS A 102 -1.76 -10.38 0.99
N TYR A 103 -0.49 -10.76 0.82
CA TYR A 103 0.15 -10.74 -0.49
C TYR A 103 -0.42 -11.78 -1.47
N ARG A 104 -0.93 -12.91 -0.97
CA ARG A 104 -1.56 -13.93 -1.82
C ARG A 104 -2.84 -13.40 -2.47
N GLU A 105 -3.65 -12.68 -1.70
CA GLU A 105 -4.87 -12.01 -2.12
C GLU A 105 -4.59 -10.81 -3.01
N ALA A 106 -3.46 -10.12 -2.84
CA ALA A 106 -3.07 -9.01 -3.70
C ALA A 106 -2.72 -9.44 -5.13
N MET A 107 -2.17 -10.64 -5.32
CA MET A 107 -1.58 -11.07 -6.58
C MET A 107 -2.54 -11.03 -7.78
N PRO A 108 -3.76 -11.61 -7.74
CA PRO A 108 -4.67 -11.57 -8.88
C PRO A 108 -5.08 -10.14 -9.27
N ALA A 109 -5.41 -9.30 -8.27
CA ALA A 109 -5.74 -7.90 -8.48
C ALA A 109 -4.59 -7.11 -9.12
N ALA A 110 -3.35 -7.32 -8.67
CA ALA A 110 -2.17 -6.67 -9.25
C ALA A 110 -1.92 -7.10 -10.70
N GLN A 111 -2.07 -8.40 -10.99
CA GLN A 111 -1.94 -8.95 -12.34
C GLN A 111 -3.02 -8.40 -13.29
N LEU A 112 -4.27 -8.30 -12.82
CA LEU A 112 -5.37 -7.75 -13.61
C LEU A 112 -5.16 -6.26 -13.89
N SER A 113 -4.75 -5.49 -12.87
CA SER A 113 -4.41 -4.07 -13.03
C SER A 113 -3.35 -3.86 -14.11
N LEU A 114 -2.25 -4.64 -14.05
CA LEU A 114 -1.19 -4.59 -15.06
C LEU A 114 -1.70 -4.97 -16.46
N ARG A 115 -2.52 -6.01 -16.57
CA ARG A 115 -3.06 -6.43 -17.88
C ARG A 115 -3.94 -5.35 -18.50
N CYS A 116 -4.85 -4.78 -17.73
CA CYS A 116 -5.68 -3.67 -18.21
C CYS A 116 -4.82 -2.47 -18.59
N ALA A 117 -3.78 -2.15 -17.82
CA ALA A 117 -2.86 -1.07 -18.17
C ALA A 117 -2.13 -1.34 -19.50
N ILE A 118 -1.68 -2.57 -19.75
CA ILE A 118 -1.07 -2.96 -21.03
C ILE A 118 -2.07 -2.83 -22.18
N ASP A 119 -3.34 -3.23 -21.97
CA ASP A 119 -4.39 -3.12 -22.99
C ASP A 119 -4.74 -1.66 -23.32
N ILE A 120 -4.59 -0.74 -22.36
CA ILE A 120 -4.87 0.71 -22.53
C ILE A 120 -3.67 1.42 -23.18
N TYR A 121 -2.47 1.24 -22.64
CA TYR A 121 -1.30 2.06 -22.97
C TYR A 121 -0.27 1.36 -23.89
N GLY A 122 -0.34 0.04 -24.02
CA GLY A 122 0.67 -0.78 -24.69
C GLY A 122 1.78 -1.25 -23.73
N SER A 123 2.64 -2.17 -24.19
CA SER A 123 3.61 -2.90 -23.34
C SER A 123 4.79 -2.09 -22.81
N ASP A 124 5.06 -0.93 -23.41
CA ASP A 124 6.29 -0.16 -23.22
C ASP A 124 6.03 1.23 -22.60
N ALA A 125 4.80 1.46 -22.15
CA ALA A 125 4.33 2.73 -21.62
C ALA A 125 4.82 2.97 -20.18
N VAL A 126 5.14 4.23 -19.84
CA VAL A 126 5.56 4.60 -18.47
C VAL A 126 4.41 4.51 -17.48
N GLU A 127 3.18 4.63 -17.97
CA GLU A 127 1.92 4.48 -17.25
C GLU A 127 1.75 3.07 -16.63
N LEU A 128 2.55 2.09 -17.07
CA LEU A 128 2.57 0.75 -16.47
C LEU A 128 3.35 0.68 -15.16
N VAL A 129 4.20 1.67 -14.85
CA VAL A 129 5.11 1.64 -13.69
C VAL A 129 4.37 1.37 -12.38
N PRO A 130 3.27 2.07 -12.03
CA PRO A 130 2.55 1.80 -10.78
C PRO A 130 2.05 0.35 -10.66
N ALA A 131 1.58 -0.25 -11.76
CA ALA A 131 1.10 -1.63 -11.75
C ALA A 131 2.25 -2.64 -11.62
N TYR A 132 3.40 -2.38 -12.25
CA TYR A 132 4.60 -3.21 -12.08
C TYR A 132 5.17 -3.13 -10.67
N LEU A 133 5.22 -1.94 -10.06
CA LEU A 133 5.68 -1.75 -8.69
C LEU A 133 4.80 -2.52 -7.70
N LEU A 134 3.48 -2.39 -7.83
CA LEU A 134 2.53 -3.10 -6.96
C LEU A 134 2.64 -4.63 -7.11
N LEU A 135 2.84 -5.12 -8.34
CA LEU A 135 3.08 -6.55 -8.59
C LEU A 135 4.42 -7.00 -7.98
N ALA A 136 5.45 -6.16 -8.02
CA ALA A 136 6.75 -6.44 -7.41
C ALA A 136 6.63 -6.51 -5.88
N GLU A 137 5.90 -5.58 -5.25
CA GLU A 137 5.65 -5.58 -3.80
C GLU A 137 4.92 -6.84 -3.34
N ALA A 138 3.84 -7.23 -4.03
CA ALA A 138 3.14 -8.47 -3.73
C ALA A 138 4.05 -9.70 -3.92
N SER A 139 4.90 -9.68 -4.96
CA SER A 139 5.87 -10.76 -5.21
C SER A 139 6.93 -10.86 -4.12
N ILE A 140 7.44 -9.72 -3.61
CA ILE A 140 8.39 -9.66 -2.50
C ILE A 140 7.75 -10.25 -1.23
N GLY A 141 6.52 -9.84 -0.91
CA GLY A 141 5.80 -10.33 0.26
C GLY A 141 5.49 -11.84 0.23
N LEU A 142 5.37 -12.43 -0.97
CA LEU A 142 5.27 -13.88 -1.16
C LEU A 142 6.61 -14.62 -1.16
N GLY A 143 7.74 -13.92 -1.14
CA GLY A 143 9.08 -14.51 -1.31
C GLY A 143 9.42 -14.88 -2.75
N SER A 144 8.60 -14.51 -3.73
CA SER A 144 8.82 -14.72 -5.16
C SER A 144 9.81 -13.70 -5.74
N LEU A 145 11.04 -13.69 -5.22
CA LEU A 145 12.03 -12.65 -5.49
C LEU A 145 12.42 -12.51 -6.97
N ILE A 146 12.46 -13.63 -7.71
CA ILE A 146 12.77 -13.64 -9.15
C ILE A 146 11.70 -12.86 -9.94
N GLN A 147 10.43 -13.00 -9.56
CA GLN A 147 9.34 -12.28 -10.21
C GLN A 147 9.42 -10.78 -9.88
N ALA A 148 9.73 -10.43 -8.63
CA ALA A 148 9.92 -9.05 -8.22
C ALA A 148 11.07 -8.38 -9.01
N GLU A 149 12.23 -9.03 -9.12
CA GLU A 149 13.35 -8.56 -9.93
C GLU A 149 12.94 -8.30 -11.38
N SER A 150 12.25 -9.26 -12.01
CA SER A 150 11.78 -9.12 -13.39
C SER A 150 10.84 -7.92 -13.57
N CYS A 151 9.99 -7.65 -12.59
CA CYS A 151 9.10 -6.48 -12.61
C CYS A 151 9.90 -5.18 -12.44
N LEU A 152 10.83 -5.13 -11.49
CA LEU A 152 11.64 -3.93 -11.22
C LEU A 152 12.58 -3.59 -12.38
N SER A 153 13.18 -4.57 -13.06
CA SER A 153 13.97 -4.31 -14.26
C SER A 153 13.15 -3.68 -15.39
N LYS A 154 11.86 -4.02 -15.51
CA LYS A 154 10.96 -3.36 -16.47
C LYS A 154 10.68 -1.92 -16.06
N VAL A 155 10.46 -1.67 -14.77
CA VAL A 155 10.27 -0.31 -14.25
C VAL A 155 11.51 0.55 -14.51
N GLU A 156 12.71 0.05 -14.17
CA GLU A 156 13.97 0.74 -14.44
C GLU A 156 14.11 1.14 -15.91
N TRP A 157 13.82 0.21 -16.82
CA TRP A 157 13.85 0.48 -18.26
C TRP A 157 12.82 1.53 -18.70
N MET A 158 11.59 1.46 -18.19
CA MET A 158 10.51 2.41 -18.51
C MET A 158 10.82 3.84 -18.03
N VAL A 159 11.33 3.96 -16.80
CA VAL A 159 11.73 5.24 -16.20
C VAL A 159 12.93 5.82 -16.95
N MET A 160 13.90 5.00 -17.36
CA MET A 160 15.07 5.44 -18.11
C MET A 160 14.72 5.96 -19.52
N LYS A 161 13.76 5.32 -20.19
CA LYS A 161 13.37 5.65 -21.58
C LYS A 161 12.48 6.90 -21.67
N SER A 162 11.91 7.37 -20.57
CA SER A 162 10.90 8.43 -20.54
C SER A 162 11.42 9.72 -19.86
N PRO A 163 12.24 10.55 -20.53
CA PRO A 163 12.90 11.71 -19.91
C PRO A 163 11.97 12.88 -19.54
N GLY A 164 10.68 12.83 -19.90
CA GLY A 164 9.70 13.90 -19.66
C GLY A 164 8.64 13.61 -18.58
N CYS A 165 8.70 12.47 -17.90
CA CYS A 165 7.78 12.17 -16.80
C CYS A 165 8.22 12.86 -15.49
N ASN A 166 7.34 12.92 -14.48
CA ASN A 166 7.75 13.27 -13.11
C ASN A 166 8.67 12.18 -12.56
N ARG A 167 9.94 12.28 -12.95
CA ARG A 167 10.96 11.25 -12.76
C ARG A 167 11.26 11.07 -11.28
N THR A 168 11.22 12.14 -10.50
CA THR A 168 11.48 12.11 -9.06
C THR A 168 10.43 11.26 -8.33
N VAL A 169 9.14 11.42 -8.65
CA VAL A 169 8.05 10.55 -8.11
C VAL A 169 8.29 9.08 -8.45
N LEU A 170 8.60 8.76 -9.71
CA LEU A 170 8.81 7.36 -10.11
C LEU A 170 10.09 6.76 -9.52
N LEU A 171 11.15 7.57 -9.36
CA LEU A 171 12.43 7.11 -8.82
C LEU A 171 12.36 6.79 -7.34
N HIS A 172 11.68 7.60 -6.52
CA HIS A 172 11.57 7.27 -5.09
C HIS A 172 10.76 5.98 -4.89
N LEU A 173 9.64 5.78 -5.59
CA LEU A 173 8.85 4.54 -5.52
C LEU A 173 9.64 3.31 -6.00
N LEU A 174 10.41 3.46 -7.08
CA LEU A 174 11.30 2.41 -7.58
C LEU A 174 12.35 2.05 -6.53
N HIS A 175 13.05 3.03 -5.98
CA HIS A 175 14.09 2.81 -4.98
C HIS A 175 13.54 2.25 -3.67
N ARG A 176 12.35 2.68 -3.24
CA ARG A 176 11.63 2.08 -2.11
C ARG A 176 11.39 0.58 -2.32
N THR A 177 10.93 0.21 -3.52
CA THR A 177 10.63 -1.20 -3.83
C THR A 177 11.90 -2.03 -4.00
N LEU A 178 12.95 -1.47 -4.61
CA LEU A 178 14.28 -2.10 -4.66
C LEU A 178 14.84 -2.32 -3.24
N GLY A 179 14.73 -1.33 -2.36
CA GLY A 179 15.16 -1.45 -0.97
C GLY A 179 14.42 -2.60 -0.26
N ARG A 180 13.10 -2.72 -0.44
CA ARG A 180 12.29 -3.85 0.06
C ARG A 180 12.77 -5.19 -0.50
N LEU A 181 13.09 -5.26 -1.80
CA LEU A 181 13.62 -6.47 -2.44
C LEU A 181 14.96 -6.91 -1.83
N TYR A 182 15.93 -6.00 -1.71
CA TYR A 182 17.25 -6.33 -1.14
C TYR A 182 17.16 -6.65 0.35
N SER A 183 16.25 -6.00 1.08
CA SER A 183 15.92 -6.35 2.47
C SER A 183 15.43 -7.80 2.58
N ALA A 184 14.55 -8.24 1.67
CA ALA A 184 14.05 -9.61 1.63
C ALA A 184 15.11 -10.64 1.22
N LYS A 185 16.14 -10.23 0.46
CA LYS A 185 17.33 -11.05 0.16
C LYS A 185 18.33 -11.14 1.32
N GLY A 186 18.20 -10.29 2.34
CA GLY A 186 19.18 -10.15 3.42
C GLY A 186 20.39 -9.27 3.07
N ASP A 187 20.39 -8.59 1.92
CA ASP A 187 21.43 -7.63 1.55
C ASP A 187 21.09 -6.25 2.11
N TYR A 188 21.44 -6.05 3.38
CA TYR A 188 21.11 -4.83 4.11
C TYR A 188 21.89 -3.61 3.60
N ASN A 189 23.07 -3.79 3.00
CA ASN A 189 23.85 -2.66 2.47
C ASN A 189 23.18 -2.08 1.22
N SER A 190 22.80 -2.94 0.27
CA SER A 190 22.05 -2.50 -0.91
C SER A 190 20.66 -2.00 -0.55
N ALA A 191 20.00 -2.58 0.45
CA ALA A 191 18.73 -2.07 0.95
C ALA A 191 18.85 -0.63 1.46
N LEU A 192 19.82 -0.35 2.33
CA LEU A 192 20.06 1.00 2.87
C LEU A 192 20.42 2.00 1.77
N LEU A 193 21.24 1.61 0.79
CA LEU A 193 21.55 2.47 -0.36
C LEU A 193 20.29 2.87 -1.13
N HIS A 194 19.40 1.90 -1.39
CA HIS A 194 18.16 2.18 -2.10
C HIS A 194 17.18 2.99 -1.25
N PHE A 195 17.05 2.74 0.04
CA PHE A 195 16.22 3.57 0.90
C PHE A 195 16.76 5.00 1.05
N ALA A 196 18.09 5.20 1.07
CA ALA A 196 18.67 6.54 1.03
C ALA A 196 18.34 7.29 -0.26
N ASN A 197 18.34 6.60 -1.41
CA ASN A 197 17.89 7.19 -2.67
C ASN A 197 16.38 7.48 -2.67
N ASP A 198 15.54 6.63 -2.06
CA ASP A 198 14.11 6.92 -1.85
C ASP A 198 13.94 8.21 -1.05
N VAL A 199 14.62 8.36 0.09
CA VAL A 199 14.58 9.58 0.91
C VAL A 199 15.03 10.80 0.09
N TYR A 200 16.12 10.68 -0.67
CA TYR A 200 16.61 11.78 -1.51
C TYR A 200 15.55 12.28 -2.50
N TYR A 201 15.00 11.37 -3.32
CA TYR A 201 13.99 11.76 -4.32
C TYR A 201 12.66 12.17 -3.68
N ALA A 202 12.22 11.51 -2.61
CA ALA A 202 11.02 11.90 -1.89
C ALA A 202 11.16 13.31 -1.27
N SER A 203 12.33 13.64 -0.73
CA SER A 203 12.58 14.97 -0.16
C SER A 203 12.63 16.07 -1.21
N GLU A 204 13.10 15.77 -2.43
CA GLU A 204 13.11 16.70 -3.56
C GLU A 204 11.68 17.03 -4.03
N GLU A 205 10.80 16.04 -4.07
CA GLU A 205 9.42 16.21 -4.54
C GLU A 205 8.47 16.75 -3.46
N PHE A 206 8.53 16.19 -2.24
CA PHE A 206 7.54 16.41 -1.19
C PHE A 206 8.05 17.24 -0.01
N GLY A 207 9.37 17.46 0.09
CA GLY A 207 10.01 18.12 1.22
C GLY A 207 10.50 17.17 2.32
N LEU A 208 11.38 17.67 3.17
CA LEU A 208 12.02 16.91 4.25
C LEU A 208 11.03 16.49 5.34
N ASP A 209 10.09 17.38 5.68
CA ASP A 209 9.09 17.17 6.75
C ASP A 209 7.81 16.48 6.24
N SER A 210 7.87 15.85 5.05
CA SER A 210 6.75 15.11 4.48
C SER A 210 6.65 13.70 5.04
N VAL A 211 5.41 13.26 5.30
CA VAL A 211 5.11 11.87 5.65
C VAL A 211 5.57 10.86 4.58
N VAL A 212 5.69 11.28 3.32
CA VAL A 212 6.21 10.45 2.23
C VAL A 212 7.70 10.17 2.42
N THR A 213 8.47 11.21 2.79
CA THR A 213 9.91 11.13 3.10
C THR A 213 10.14 10.34 4.38
N ALA A 214 9.28 10.54 5.40
CA ALA A 214 9.32 9.78 6.65
C ALA A 214 9.17 8.26 6.43
N GLY A 215 8.41 7.83 5.42
CA GLY A 215 8.32 6.42 5.03
C GLY A 215 9.68 5.80 4.67
N GLY A 216 10.61 6.57 4.09
CA GLY A 216 11.97 6.13 3.79
C GLY A 216 12.81 5.96 5.07
N TYR A 217 12.73 6.92 6.00
CA TYR A 217 13.39 6.81 7.31
C TYR A 217 12.91 5.60 8.11
N PHE A 218 11.60 5.32 8.10
CA PHE A 218 11.03 4.13 8.72
C PHE A 218 11.62 2.84 8.14
N LEU A 219 11.73 2.76 6.82
CA LEU A 219 12.30 1.57 6.16
C LEU A 219 13.80 1.41 6.48
N MET A 220 14.56 2.50 6.56
CA MET A 220 15.97 2.46 7.00
C MET A 220 16.09 2.01 8.45
N ALA A 221 15.25 2.53 9.34
CA ALA A 221 15.21 2.15 10.76
C ALA A 221 14.94 0.65 10.93
N ASN A 222 14.01 0.08 10.16
CA ASN A 222 13.74 -1.37 10.17
C ASN A 222 14.97 -2.21 9.79
N ILE A 223 15.86 -1.69 8.93
CA ILE A 223 17.10 -2.38 8.58
C ILE A 223 18.14 -2.23 9.69
N PHE A 224 18.27 -1.05 10.30
CA PHE A 224 19.15 -0.86 11.44
C PHE A 224 18.73 -1.68 12.67
N MET A 225 17.42 -1.85 12.88
CA MET A 225 16.88 -2.75 13.89
C MET A 225 17.35 -4.19 13.66
N LYS A 226 17.26 -4.69 12.41
CA LYS A 226 17.77 -6.02 12.02
C LYS A 226 19.29 -6.16 12.13
N GLN A 227 20.02 -5.05 12.19
CA GLN A 227 21.47 -5.00 12.41
C GLN A 227 21.84 -4.76 13.88
N GLU A 228 20.86 -4.76 14.80
CA GLU A 228 21.04 -4.49 16.24
C GLU A 228 21.67 -3.10 16.53
N LYS A 229 21.48 -2.12 15.64
CA LYS A 229 21.91 -0.73 15.84
C LYS A 229 20.76 0.09 16.43
N THR A 230 20.56 -0.08 17.72
CA THR A 230 19.42 0.48 18.47
C THR A 230 19.42 2.00 18.50
N ASP A 231 20.58 2.63 18.70
CA ASP A 231 20.77 4.08 18.72
C ASP A 231 20.26 4.78 17.44
N ILE A 232 20.67 4.28 16.27
CA ILE A 232 20.24 4.80 14.97
C ILE A 232 18.75 4.54 14.77
N THR A 233 18.27 3.36 15.19
CA THR A 233 16.87 2.97 15.04
C THR A 233 15.95 3.89 15.83
N ILE A 234 16.26 4.14 17.10
CA ILE A 234 15.48 5.02 17.99
C ILE A 234 15.46 6.44 17.45
N SER A 235 16.61 6.95 16.97
CA SER A 235 16.69 8.28 16.38
C SER A 235 15.78 8.39 15.15
N LEU A 236 15.85 7.44 14.21
CA LEU A 236 15.02 7.47 13.00
C LEU A 236 13.53 7.30 13.31
N TYR A 237 13.16 6.39 14.22
CA TYR A 237 11.76 6.25 14.64
C TYR A 237 11.23 7.50 15.34
N SER A 238 12.06 8.21 16.12
CA SER A 238 11.70 9.50 16.73
C SER A 238 11.34 10.54 15.68
N GLU A 239 12.17 10.66 14.64
CA GLU A 239 11.92 11.58 13.54
C GLU A 239 10.62 11.23 12.81
N VAL A 240 10.42 9.95 12.49
CA VAL A 240 9.20 9.47 11.83
C VAL A 240 7.96 9.76 12.67
N ALA A 241 7.99 9.43 13.97
CA ALA A 241 6.89 9.70 14.90
C ALA A 241 6.58 11.20 14.98
N SER A 242 7.61 12.05 15.03
CA SER A 242 7.44 13.51 15.10
C SER A 242 6.84 14.08 13.80
N THR A 243 7.29 13.61 12.64
CA THR A 243 6.72 14.01 11.34
C THR A 243 5.23 13.62 11.24
N TRP A 244 4.88 12.39 11.64
CA TRP A 244 3.49 11.95 11.65
C TRP A 244 2.64 12.70 12.66
N HIS A 245 3.16 12.96 13.86
CA HIS A 245 2.45 13.73 14.88
C HIS A 245 2.12 15.13 14.39
N ALA A 246 3.08 15.84 13.79
CA ALA A 246 2.86 17.17 13.21
C ALA A 246 1.82 17.13 12.08
N HIS A 247 1.91 16.14 11.19
CA HIS A 247 0.96 15.98 10.10
C HIS A 247 -0.47 15.71 10.59
N LEU A 248 -0.64 14.77 11.52
CA LEU A 248 -1.95 14.41 12.08
C LEU A 248 -2.55 15.56 12.90
N SER A 249 -1.73 16.28 13.67
CA SER A 249 -2.17 17.46 14.43
C SER A 249 -2.72 18.53 13.48
N ASN A 250 -2.02 18.82 12.38
CA ASN A 250 -2.51 19.75 11.35
C ASN A 250 -3.84 19.29 10.74
N LEU A 251 -4.02 17.99 10.50
CA LEU A 251 -5.29 17.45 10.00
C LEU A 251 -6.42 17.57 11.02
N MET A 252 -6.14 17.37 12.31
CA MET A 252 -7.10 17.55 13.40
C MET A 252 -7.59 19.00 13.50
N GLU A 253 -6.67 19.97 13.40
CA GLU A 253 -6.99 21.39 13.36
C GLU A 253 -7.91 21.72 12.17
N CYS A 254 -7.63 21.18 10.99
CA CYS A 254 -8.50 21.34 9.82
C CYS A 254 -9.85 20.64 10.01
N CYS A 255 -9.90 19.46 10.62
CA CYS A 255 -11.14 18.70 10.85
C CYS A 255 -12.13 19.42 11.78
N SER A 256 -11.62 20.29 12.65
CA SER A 256 -12.43 21.07 13.59
C SER A 256 -13.21 22.22 12.91
N GLN A 257 -12.92 22.50 11.63
CA GLN A 257 -13.60 23.51 10.83
C GLN A 257 -14.85 22.92 10.15
N GLU A 258 -16.00 23.59 10.28
CA GLU A 258 -17.31 23.15 9.75
C GLU A 258 -17.30 22.84 8.23
N GLU A 259 -16.37 23.41 7.46
CA GLU A 259 -16.19 23.16 6.02
C GLU A 259 -15.66 21.75 5.69
N HIS A 260 -15.19 20.99 6.69
CA HIS A 260 -14.55 19.69 6.49
C HIS A 260 -15.31 18.50 7.12
N LYS A 261 -16.52 18.72 7.66
CA LYS A 261 -17.37 17.63 8.14
C LYS A 261 -17.69 16.62 7.03
N GLY A 262 -17.30 15.36 7.25
CA GLY A 262 -17.54 14.25 6.32
C GLY A 262 -16.43 14.03 5.28
N LYS A 263 -15.29 14.73 5.37
CA LYS A 263 -14.14 14.47 4.50
C LYS A 263 -13.42 13.21 4.94
N GLN A 264 -13.21 12.27 4.02
CA GLN A 264 -12.34 11.12 4.24
C GLN A 264 -10.88 11.56 4.06
N TYR A 265 -10.10 11.53 5.13
CA TYR A 265 -8.69 11.95 5.12
C TYR A 265 -7.74 10.85 4.63
N PHE A 266 -8.10 9.59 4.85
CA PHE A 266 -7.30 8.42 4.49
C PHE A 266 -8.13 7.42 3.71
N ASP A 267 -7.58 6.90 2.61
CA ASP A 267 -8.09 5.68 2.00
C ASP A 267 -7.83 4.47 2.93
N GLU A 268 -8.51 3.34 2.67
CA GLU A 268 -8.37 2.14 3.50
C GLU A 268 -6.94 1.59 3.53
N ALA A 269 -6.22 1.67 2.40
CA ALA A 269 -4.86 1.18 2.26
C ALA A 269 -3.85 2.09 2.99
N GLU A 270 -4.03 3.41 2.89
CA GLU A 270 -3.25 4.44 3.56
C GLU A 270 -3.40 4.30 5.08
N ARG A 271 -4.63 4.26 5.59
CA ARG A 271 -4.91 4.03 7.02
C ARG A 271 -4.20 2.79 7.53
N ALA A 272 -4.31 1.67 6.81
CA ALA A 272 -3.69 0.42 7.22
C ALA A 272 -2.15 0.49 7.20
N GLU A 273 -1.55 1.21 6.24
CA GLU A 273 -0.11 1.47 6.18
C GLU A 273 0.39 2.31 7.35
N VAL A 274 -0.27 3.44 7.62
CA VAL A 274 0.08 4.32 8.74
C VAL A 274 -0.07 3.58 10.08
N ASN A 275 -1.19 2.87 10.27
CA ASN A 275 -1.43 2.10 11.49
C ASN A 275 -0.31 1.06 11.72
N ARG A 276 0.04 0.27 10.70
CA ARG A 276 1.12 -0.72 10.84
C ARG A 276 2.46 -0.07 11.18
N MET A 277 2.80 1.03 10.52
CA MET A 277 4.05 1.75 10.79
C MET A 277 4.11 2.26 12.23
N LEU A 278 3.05 2.91 12.71
CA LEU A 278 2.95 3.41 14.09
C LEU A 278 3.01 2.25 15.11
N CYS A 279 2.31 1.14 14.86
CA CYS A 279 2.35 -0.04 15.72
C CYS A 279 3.74 -0.68 15.77
N VAL A 280 4.44 -0.82 14.63
CA VAL A 280 5.81 -1.36 14.61
C VAL A 280 6.76 -0.49 15.43
N MET A 281 6.65 0.84 15.29
CA MET A 281 7.46 1.76 16.11
C MET A 281 7.09 1.67 17.58
N PHE A 282 5.82 1.45 17.91
CA PHE A 282 5.36 1.29 19.29
C PHE A 282 5.92 0.01 19.93
N GLU A 283 5.79 -1.14 19.25
CA GLU A 283 6.30 -2.45 19.68
C GLU A 283 7.83 -2.45 19.85
N ALA A 284 8.55 -1.72 18.99
CA ALA A 284 10.00 -1.56 19.10
C ALA A 284 10.43 -0.88 20.41
N GLN A 285 9.59 -0.01 21.00
CA GLN A 285 9.87 0.63 22.29
C GLN A 285 9.61 -0.30 23.49
N GLU A 286 8.91 -1.42 23.30
CA GLU A 286 8.69 -2.41 24.36
C GLU A 286 9.88 -3.37 24.49
N GLN A 287 10.44 -3.80 23.37
CA GLN A 287 11.54 -4.77 23.34
C GLN A 287 12.85 -4.23 23.94
N ASP A 288 13.05 -2.91 23.96
CA ASP A 288 14.23 -2.25 24.52
C ASP A 288 14.28 -2.34 26.06
N VAL A 289 13.11 -2.44 26.73
CA VAL A 289 13.02 -2.51 28.20
C VAL A 289 13.48 -3.87 28.74
N ASP A 290 13.33 -4.93 27.95
CA ASP A 290 13.63 -6.31 28.37
C ASP A 290 15.04 -6.79 27.99
N ALA A 291 15.74 -6.12 27.06
CA ALA A 291 16.90 -6.71 26.38
C ALA A 291 18.29 -6.34 26.93
N GLN A 292 18.57 -5.11 27.42
CA GLN A 292 19.94 -4.73 27.82
C GLN A 292 20.03 -3.65 28.93
N PRO A 293 20.69 -3.92 30.08
CA PRO A 293 20.91 -2.91 31.13
C PRO A 293 22.03 -1.88 30.86
N ASP A 294 22.88 -2.11 29.84
CA ASP A 294 24.17 -1.43 29.69
C ASP A 294 24.14 -0.15 28.83
N TYR A 295 23.01 0.16 28.18
CA TYR A 295 22.85 1.40 27.41
C TYR A 295 21.44 1.96 27.62
N GLN A 296 21.31 2.86 28.59
CA GLN A 296 20.04 3.48 28.95
C GLN A 296 19.70 4.60 27.95
N THR A 297 18.78 4.35 27.03
CA THR A 297 17.77 5.39 26.74
C THR A 297 17.19 5.79 28.07
N THR A 298 17.19 7.10 28.39
CA THR A 298 16.63 7.53 29.67
C THR A 298 15.17 7.06 29.71
N PRO A 299 14.69 6.39 30.78
CA PRO A 299 13.32 5.85 30.84
C PRO A 299 12.26 6.88 30.43
N SER A 300 12.54 8.14 30.77
CA SER A 300 11.80 9.34 30.37
C SER A 300 11.60 9.52 28.85
N HIS A 301 12.62 9.24 28.03
CA HIS A 301 12.55 9.37 26.59
C HIS A 301 11.68 8.27 25.97
N SER A 302 11.77 7.04 26.49
CA SER A 302 10.95 5.92 26.04
C SER A 302 9.47 6.14 26.33
N LEU A 303 9.13 6.65 27.53
CA LEU A 303 7.75 6.97 27.92
C LEU A 303 7.19 8.11 27.06
N GLY A 304 7.97 9.18 26.85
CA GLY A 304 7.59 10.28 25.96
C GLY A 304 7.31 9.82 24.52
N GLN A 305 8.12 8.91 23.97
CA GLN A 305 7.88 8.34 22.64
C GLN A 305 6.63 7.44 22.61
N LYS A 306 6.40 6.63 23.65
CA LYS A 306 5.19 5.79 23.76
C LYS A 306 3.92 6.64 23.82
N ALA A 307 3.94 7.73 24.59
CA ALA A 307 2.85 8.71 24.63
C ALA A 307 2.61 9.35 23.26
N LEU A 308 3.67 9.79 22.57
CA LEU A 308 3.59 10.41 21.24
C LEU A 308 2.97 9.45 20.20
N LEU A 309 3.43 8.19 20.16
CA LEU A 309 2.92 7.18 19.24
C LEU A 309 1.46 6.80 19.53
N SER A 310 1.11 6.67 20.81
CA SER A 310 -0.28 6.41 21.23
C SER A 310 -1.20 7.56 20.82
N HIS A 311 -0.75 8.79 21.00
CA HIS A 311 -1.49 9.98 20.56
C HIS A 311 -1.63 10.04 19.02
N CYS A 312 -0.58 9.66 18.26
CA CYS A 312 -0.68 9.54 16.80
C CYS A 312 -1.74 8.50 16.38
N LEU A 313 -1.75 7.33 17.02
CA LEU A 313 -2.74 6.29 16.76
C LEU A 313 -4.15 6.78 17.09
N ALA A 314 -4.33 7.48 18.22
CA ALA A 314 -5.60 8.06 18.61
C ALA A 314 -6.11 9.06 17.56
N MET A 315 -5.27 10.00 17.09
CA MET A 315 -5.62 10.97 16.05
C MET A 315 -5.96 10.27 14.72
N LEU A 316 -5.19 9.25 14.32
CA LEU A 316 -5.45 8.49 13.11
C LEU A 316 -6.85 7.85 13.13
N TRP A 317 -7.19 7.16 14.22
CA TRP A 317 -8.49 6.48 14.33
C TRP A 317 -9.64 7.47 14.46
N PHE A 318 -9.43 8.61 15.12
CA PHE A 318 -10.41 9.69 15.18
C PHE A 318 -10.71 10.25 13.78
N LEU A 319 -9.67 10.57 12.99
CA LEU A 319 -9.81 11.03 11.59
C LEU A 319 -10.45 9.98 10.67
N CYS A 320 -10.41 8.70 11.07
CA CYS A 320 -11.08 7.60 10.37
C CYS A 320 -12.52 7.34 10.85
N ASN A 321 -13.05 8.14 11.77
CA ASN A 321 -14.36 7.97 12.42
C ASN A 321 -14.51 6.67 13.25
N ASP A 322 -13.41 6.09 13.71
CA ASP A 322 -13.40 4.96 14.64
C ASP A 322 -13.12 5.49 16.06
N HIS A 323 -14.16 6.07 16.67
CA HIS A 323 -14.04 6.77 17.95
C HIS A 323 -13.77 5.82 19.12
N GLU A 324 -14.14 4.53 19.02
CA GLU A 324 -13.81 3.52 20.03
C GLU A 324 -12.30 3.31 20.13
N LYS A 325 -11.64 3.02 19.00
CA LYS A 325 -10.17 2.86 18.99
C LYS A 325 -9.45 4.17 19.30
N ALA A 326 -9.98 5.31 18.85
CA ALA A 326 -9.41 6.61 19.17
C ALA A 326 -9.34 6.82 20.69
N LEU A 327 -10.40 6.43 21.39
CA LEU A 327 -10.49 6.53 22.84
C LEU A 327 -9.58 5.54 23.57
N ASP A 328 -9.46 4.30 23.10
CA ASP A 328 -8.54 3.31 23.66
C ASP A 328 -7.08 3.80 23.59
N PHE A 329 -6.64 4.27 22.42
CA PHE A 329 -5.28 4.81 22.25
C PHE A 329 -5.11 6.16 22.94
N GLY A 330 -6.16 6.97 23.06
CA GLY A 330 -6.15 8.23 23.80
C GLY A 330 -5.87 8.02 25.28
N ARG A 331 -6.59 7.09 25.92
CA ARG A 331 -6.37 6.72 27.33
C ARG A 331 -4.98 6.14 27.56
N MET A 332 -4.52 5.28 26.65
CA MET A 332 -3.15 4.77 26.70
C MET A 332 -2.10 5.89 26.63
N ALA A 333 -2.33 6.92 25.82
CA ALA A 333 -1.45 8.09 25.75
C ALA A 333 -1.47 8.91 27.05
N GLU A 334 -2.63 9.03 27.70
CA GLU A 334 -2.79 9.70 29.00
C GLU A 334 -2.02 8.97 30.10
N ASP A 335 -2.17 7.64 30.20
CA ASP A 335 -1.45 6.79 31.17
C ASP A 335 0.08 7.00 31.07
N PHE A 336 0.64 7.03 29.85
CA PHE A 336 2.08 7.25 29.66
C PHE A 336 2.56 8.66 30.02
N ILE A 337 1.69 9.67 29.96
CA ILE A 337 2.02 11.04 30.37
C ILE A 337 1.90 11.23 31.87
N GLU A 338 0.94 10.57 32.54
CA GLU A 338 0.86 10.59 34.00
C GLU A 338 2.13 10.01 34.65
N GLU A 339 2.75 9.03 33.98
CA GLU A 339 4.06 8.47 34.35
C GLU A 339 5.26 9.39 34.00
N TYR A 340 5.05 10.41 33.16
CA TYR A 340 6.11 11.27 32.60
C TYR A 340 5.74 12.77 32.59
N GLU A 341 6.26 13.55 33.55
CA GLU A 341 6.15 15.03 33.52
C GLU A 341 7.08 15.63 32.43
N PRO A 342 6.56 15.99 31.24
CA PRO A 342 6.19 17.39 31.01
C PRO A 342 4.96 17.65 30.07
N ASN A 343 4.29 18.76 30.38
CA ASN A 343 2.93 19.19 30.00
C ASN A 343 2.61 19.48 28.51
N SER A 344 3.45 19.20 27.51
CA SER A 344 3.19 19.75 26.16
C SER A 344 2.13 19.00 25.35
N LEU A 345 1.86 17.72 25.65
CA LEU A 345 0.89 16.89 24.92
C LEU A 345 -0.40 16.63 25.70
N ALA A 346 -0.41 16.84 27.02
CA ALA A 346 -1.51 16.50 27.92
C ALA A 346 -2.83 17.16 27.49
N ASP A 347 -2.81 18.47 27.25
CA ASP A 347 -4.01 19.23 26.84
C ASP A 347 -4.58 18.72 25.51
N SER A 348 -3.72 18.35 24.56
CA SER A 348 -4.13 17.83 23.25
C SER A 348 -4.77 16.45 23.38
N ILE A 349 -4.21 15.57 24.20
CA ILE A 349 -4.74 14.22 24.43
C ILE A 349 -6.09 14.29 25.15
N GLN A 350 -6.20 15.10 26.21
CA GLN A 350 -7.46 15.29 26.93
C GLN A 350 -8.56 15.88 26.04
N SER A 351 -8.22 16.86 25.21
CA SER A 351 -9.14 17.42 24.21
C SER A 351 -9.63 16.35 23.23
N LEU A 352 -8.73 15.50 22.72
CA LEU A 352 -9.08 14.41 21.81
C LEU A 352 -9.98 13.37 22.46
N ILE A 353 -9.69 12.95 23.70
CA ILE A 353 -10.52 12.01 24.47
C ILE A 353 -11.92 12.57 24.65
N GLN A 354 -12.03 13.83 25.09
CA GLN A 354 -13.32 14.48 25.28
C GLN A 354 -14.12 14.56 23.97
N GLN A 355 -13.47 14.89 22.85
CA GLN A 355 -14.12 14.89 21.54
C GLN A 355 -14.61 13.49 21.17
N ALA A 356 -13.78 12.45 21.31
CA ALA A 356 -14.19 11.07 21.01
C ALA A 356 -15.38 10.61 21.87
N GLU A 357 -15.39 10.94 23.16
CA GLU A 357 -16.51 10.61 24.07
C GLU A 357 -17.82 11.28 23.66
N THR A 358 -17.78 12.55 23.23
CA THR A 358 -18.98 13.25 22.75
C THR A 358 -19.55 12.64 21.47
N HIS A 359 -18.70 12.13 20.58
CA HIS A 359 -19.15 11.45 19.36
C HIS A 359 -19.72 10.04 19.62
N LEU A 360 -19.27 9.35 20.68
CA LEU A 360 -19.79 8.04 21.07
C LEU A 360 -21.11 8.13 21.86
N ASN A 361 -21.31 9.23 22.61
CA ASN A 361 -22.51 9.49 23.41
C ASN A 361 -23.16 10.83 22.98
N PRO A 362 -23.77 10.90 21.77
CA PRO A 362 -24.24 12.14 21.15
C PRO A 362 -25.46 12.80 21.81
#